data_AF-A0A443SLE8-F1
#
_entry.id   AF-A0A443SLE8-F1
#
_cell.length_a   1.000
_cell.length_b   1.000
_cell.length_c   1.000
_cell.angle_alpha   90.00
_cell.angle_beta   90.00
_cell.angle_gamma   90.00
#
_symmetry.space_group_name_H-M   'P 1'
#
loop_
_entity.id
_entity.type
_entity.pdbx_description
1 polymer ?
#
loop_
_entity_poly.entity_id
_entity_poly.type
_entity_poly.pdbx_seq_one_letter_code
_entity_poly.pdbx_strand_id
1 'polypeptide(L)'
;MFSLLVCVKYISLFGVLVFLNLFGDYLLTLSPVNDKILAFRAVGDNATHGAIAAISWFMVSVLKHAPLFDKTSLTNCSLCLIFACIIDVDHFIAARSFNLKDAVRLNARPPLHCTSVILALILLMFIVAVFFVNLKVITISCLLFVAVITHHLRDALRRGLWIYPFTDELPITYSLYLCLLFVIPLFVFTVHEYFSKTSYELTNRIDNYIV
;
A
#
# COMPACT_ATOMS: atom_id res chain seq x y z
N MET A 1 -10.10 4.00 -23.76
CA MET A 1 -8.80 3.60 -24.34
C MET A 1 -7.72 4.46 -23.68
N PHE A 2 -6.70 3.86 -23.06
CA PHE A 2 -5.61 4.66 -22.48
C PHE A 2 -4.84 5.35 -23.60
N SER A 3 -4.48 6.62 -23.39
CA SER A 3 -3.61 7.32 -24.33
C SER A 3 -2.19 6.77 -24.22
N LEU A 4 -1.42 6.84 -25.31
CA LEU A 4 0.00 6.47 -25.32
C LEU A 4 0.77 7.16 -24.18
N LEU A 5 0.45 8.43 -23.91
CA LEU A 5 1.05 9.20 -22.83
C LEU A 5 0.79 8.61 -21.43
N VAL A 6 -0.43 8.09 -21.17
CA VAL A 6 -0.74 7.42 -19.90
C VAL A 6 0.04 6.13 -19.76
N CYS A 7 0.13 5.32 -20.82
CA CYS A 7 0.92 4.10 -20.81
C CYS A 7 2.40 4.38 -20.54
N VAL A 8 2.98 5.40 -21.19
CA VAL A 8 4.38 5.81 -20.95
C VAL A 8 4.57 6.22 -19.50
N LYS A 9 3.74 7.09 -18.95
CA LYS A 9 3.83 7.51 -17.53
C LYS A 9 3.72 6.31 -16.58
N TYR A 10 2.78 5.41 -16.83
CA TYR A 10 2.57 4.22 -16.01
C TYR A 10 3.80 3.29 -16.00
N ILE A 11 4.35 3.01 -17.18
CA ILE A 11 5.54 2.17 -17.34
C ILE A 11 6.77 2.85 -16.71
N SER A 12 6.93 4.16 -16.87
CA SER A 12 8.02 4.90 -16.23
C SER A 12 7.93 4.84 -14.70
N LEU A 13 6.75 5.04 -14.11
CA LEU A 13 6.55 4.92 -12.67
C LEU A 13 6.80 3.48 -12.17
N PHE A 14 6.40 2.47 -12.93
CA PHE A 14 6.74 1.10 -12.61
C PHE A 14 8.26 0.86 -12.62
N GLY A 15 8.99 1.42 -13.59
CA GLY A 15 10.45 1.41 -13.60
C GLY A 15 11.06 2.03 -12.33
N VAL A 16 10.48 3.13 -11.84
CA VAL A 16 10.88 3.75 -10.55
C VAL A 16 10.60 2.82 -9.37
N LEU A 17 9.46 2.12 -9.35
CA LEU A 17 9.17 1.12 -8.32
C LEU A 17 10.20 -0.02 -8.31
N VAL A 18 10.58 -0.53 -9.48
CA VAL A 18 11.61 -1.57 -9.59
C VAL A 18 12.95 -1.08 -9.04
N PHE A 19 13.36 0.13 -9.43
CA PHE A 19 14.59 0.74 -8.92
C PHE A 19 14.57 0.91 -7.39
N LEU A 20 13.48 1.44 -6.83
CA LEU A 20 13.34 1.63 -5.39
C LEU A 20 13.37 0.31 -4.62
N ASN A 21 12.77 -0.74 -5.17
CA ASN A 21 12.84 -2.07 -4.58
C ASN A 21 14.28 -2.59 -4.52
N LEU A 22 15.00 -2.55 -5.64
CA LEU A 22 16.40 -2.97 -5.70
C LEU A 22 17.28 -2.15 -4.74
N PHE A 23 17.01 -0.85 -4.63
CA PHE A 23 17.71 0.02 -3.69
C PHE A 23 17.42 -0.34 -2.22
N GLY A 24 16.15 -0.53 -1.86
CA GLY A 24 15.77 -0.96 -0.51
C GLY A 24 16.36 -2.32 -0.15
N ASP A 25 16.36 -3.26 -1.09
CA ASP A 25 16.97 -4.59 -0.91
C ASP A 25 18.48 -4.48 -0.71
N TYR A 26 19.15 -3.61 -1.46
CA TYR A 26 20.56 -3.31 -1.25
C TYR A 26 20.84 -2.77 0.16
N LEU A 27 20.02 -1.83 0.67
CA LEU A 27 20.17 -1.32 2.04
C LEU A 27 20.11 -2.45 3.08
N LEU A 28 19.24 -3.44 2.87
CA LEU A 28 19.10 -4.58 3.77
C LEU A 28 20.29 -5.54 3.75
N THR A 29 21.09 -5.55 2.68
CA THR A 29 22.34 -6.36 2.62
C THR A 29 23.47 -5.81 3.49
N LEU A 30 23.38 -4.54 3.91
CA LEU A 30 24.39 -3.93 4.78
C LEU A 30 24.45 -4.66 6.14
N SER A 31 25.64 -5.07 6.57
CA SER A 31 25.81 -5.73 7.86
C SER A 31 25.51 -4.75 9.02
N PRO A 32 24.69 -5.11 10.03
CA PRO A 32 24.36 -4.25 11.16
C PRO A 32 25.50 -4.23 12.20
N VAL A 33 26.69 -3.78 11.79
CA VAL A 33 27.90 -3.76 12.63
C VAL A 33 27.78 -2.81 13.83
N ASN A 34 26.87 -1.83 13.76
CA ASN A 34 26.57 -0.92 14.86
C ASN A 34 25.11 -0.41 14.79
N ASP A 35 24.71 0.28 15.85
CA ASP A 35 23.34 0.80 16.03
C ASP A 35 22.95 1.82 14.96
N LYS A 36 23.89 2.60 14.43
CA LYS A 36 23.62 3.58 13.37
C LYS A 36 23.28 2.89 12.07
N ILE A 37 24.02 1.84 11.71
CA ILE A 37 23.75 1.05 10.50
C ILE A 37 22.44 0.26 10.66
N LEU A 38 22.17 -0.27 11.85
CA LEU A 38 20.87 -0.90 12.14
C LEU A 38 19.70 0.08 11.96
N ALA A 39 19.84 1.30 12.49
CA ALA A 39 18.86 2.37 12.30
C ALA A 39 18.69 2.77 10.84
N PHE A 40 19.79 2.94 10.12
CA PHE A 40 19.74 3.25 8.70
C PHE A 40 19.02 2.19 7.89
N ARG A 41 19.25 0.90 8.17
CA ARG A 41 18.54 -0.22 7.54
C ARG A 41 17.05 -0.19 7.84
N ALA A 42 16.68 -0.09 9.12
CA ALA A 42 15.27 -0.11 9.52
C ALA A 42 14.50 1.09 8.98
N VAL A 43 15.06 2.30 9.07
CA VAL A 43 14.46 3.52 8.52
C VAL A 43 14.40 3.46 6.99
N GLY A 44 15.46 2.94 6.35
CA GLY A 44 15.52 2.79 4.90
C GLY A 44 14.50 1.79 4.36
N ASP A 45 14.29 0.66 5.04
CA ASP A 45 13.29 -0.34 4.66
C ASP A 45 11.88 0.23 4.83
N ASN A 46 11.57 0.83 5.97
CA ASN A 46 10.28 1.46 6.23
C ASN A 46 9.99 2.61 5.23
N ALA A 47 10.99 3.46 4.94
CA ALA A 47 10.88 4.48 3.91
C ALA A 47 10.64 3.89 2.51
N THR A 48 11.21 2.72 2.22
CA THR A 48 10.97 1.99 0.96
C THR A 48 9.53 1.51 0.89
N HIS A 49 8.96 0.93 1.96
CA HIS A 49 7.54 0.57 2.03
C HIS A 49 6.64 1.79 1.77
N GLY A 50 6.91 2.90 2.45
CA GLY A 50 6.19 4.16 2.25
C GLY A 50 6.26 4.68 0.81
N ALA A 51 7.45 4.70 0.22
CA ALA A 51 7.66 5.19 -1.14
C ALA A 51 6.95 4.31 -2.19
N ILE A 52 7.01 2.98 -2.03
CA ILE A 52 6.32 2.04 -2.92
C ILE A 52 4.81 2.27 -2.88
N ALA A 53 4.22 2.40 -1.68
CA ALA A 53 2.80 2.66 -1.53
C ALA A 53 2.38 4.00 -2.15
N ALA A 54 3.16 5.06 -1.91
CA ALA A 54 2.91 6.40 -2.46
C ALA A 54 2.93 6.42 -3.99
N ILE A 55 3.96 5.81 -4.59
CA ILE A 55 4.11 5.73 -6.05
C ILE A 55 3.03 4.83 -6.66
N SER A 56 2.67 3.73 -5.99
CA SER A 56 1.57 2.86 -6.42
C SER A 56 0.24 3.63 -6.48
N TRP A 57 -0.03 4.52 -5.52
CA TRP A 57 -1.19 5.40 -5.64
C TRP A 57 -1.02 6.49 -6.72
N PHE A 58 0.19 7.02 -6.89
CA PHE A 58 0.45 7.98 -7.96
C PHE A 58 0.17 7.38 -9.34
N MET A 59 0.44 6.09 -9.53
CA MET A 59 0.04 5.34 -10.72
C MET A 59 -1.48 5.29 -10.89
N VAL A 60 -2.26 5.11 -9.81
CA VAL A 60 -3.73 5.24 -9.84
C VAL A 60 -4.16 6.64 -10.31
N SER A 61 -3.52 7.70 -9.80
CA SER A 61 -3.81 9.07 -10.23
C SER A 61 -3.52 9.31 -11.71
N VAL A 62 -2.43 8.74 -12.24
CA VAL A 62 -2.10 8.79 -13.67
C VAL A 62 -3.18 8.11 -14.51
N LEU A 63 -3.70 6.96 -14.07
CA LEU A 63 -4.79 6.24 -14.76
C LEU A 63 -6.10 7.04 -14.75
N LYS A 64 -6.36 7.82 -13.70
CA LYS A 64 -7.50 8.74 -13.61
C LYS A 64 -7.35 10.01 -14.46
N HIS A 65 -6.26 10.15 -15.20
CA HIS A 65 -5.93 11.37 -15.94
C HIS A 65 -5.87 12.62 -15.04
N ALA A 66 -5.60 12.43 -13.74
CA ALA A 66 -5.46 13.55 -12.81
C ALA A 66 -4.23 14.39 -13.22
N PRO A 67 -4.29 15.73 -13.09
CA PRO A 67 -3.12 16.57 -13.31
C PRO A 67 -1.95 16.11 -12.43
N LEU A 68 -0.74 16.13 -12.98
CA LEU A 68 0.44 15.82 -12.19
C LEU A 68 0.51 16.81 -11.02
N PHE A 69 0.69 16.27 -9.81
CA PHE A 69 0.80 17.06 -8.58
C PHE A 69 -0.46 17.86 -8.19
N ASP A 70 -1.66 17.42 -8.60
CA ASP A 70 -2.88 17.98 -8.02
C ASP A 70 -2.96 17.69 -6.51
N LYS A 71 -3.61 18.59 -5.75
CA LYS A 71 -3.68 18.52 -4.29
C LYS A 71 -4.27 17.21 -3.78
N THR A 72 -5.27 16.66 -4.45
CA THR A 72 -5.94 15.42 -4.04
C THR A 72 -5.03 14.23 -4.26
N SER A 73 -4.37 14.15 -5.42
CA SER A 73 -3.37 13.12 -5.71
C SER A 73 -2.21 13.19 -4.71
N LEU A 74 -1.66 14.37 -4.44
CA LEU A 74 -0.59 14.54 -3.45
C LEU A 74 -1.03 14.12 -2.04
N THR A 75 -2.23 14.50 -1.63
CA THR A 75 -2.78 14.11 -0.33
C THR A 75 -2.89 12.59 -0.23
N ASN A 76 -3.43 11.95 -1.27
CA ASN A 76 -3.60 10.51 -1.29
C ASN A 76 -2.26 9.75 -1.34
N CYS A 77 -1.29 10.21 -2.12
CA CYS A 77 0.06 9.64 -2.12
C CYS A 77 0.73 9.74 -0.74
N SER A 78 0.59 10.90 -0.07
CA SER A 78 1.10 11.11 1.29
C SER A 78 0.39 10.20 2.31
N LEU A 79 -0.92 10.01 2.18
CA LEU A 79 -1.68 9.09 3.03
C LEU A 79 -1.23 7.64 2.82
N CYS A 80 -1.04 7.18 1.59
CA CYS A 80 -0.49 5.85 1.31
C CYS A 80 0.90 5.66 1.92
N LEU A 81 1.77 6.67 1.81
CA LEU A 81 3.09 6.65 2.45
C LEU A 81 2.95 6.45 3.96
N ILE A 82 2.15 7.30 4.61
CA ILE A 82 1.95 7.28 6.05
C ILE A 82 1.35 5.95 6.50
N PHE A 83 0.31 5.45 5.83
CA PHE A 83 -0.32 4.19 6.16
C PHE A 83 0.64 3.01 6.04
N ALA A 84 1.45 2.96 4.98
CA ALA A 84 2.43 1.89 4.81
C ALA A 84 3.51 1.96 5.89
N CYS A 85 3.95 3.16 6.29
CA CYS A 85 4.95 3.30 7.34
C CYS A 85 4.43 3.02 8.76
N ILE A 86 3.15 3.26 9.00
CA ILE A 86 2.50 3.02 10.31
C ILE A 86 2.42 1.51 10.60
N ILE A 87 2.39 0.65 9.58
CA ILE A 87 2.34 -0.80 9.78
C ILE A 87 3.52 -1.25 10.65
N ASP A 88 4.73 -0.78 10.36
CA ASP A 88 5.94 -1.12 11.12
C ASP A 88 5.98 -0.58 12.56
N VAL A 89 5.10 0.36 12.91
CA VAL A 89 4.99 0.84 14.30
C VAL A 89 4.57 -0.29 15.24
N ASP A 90 3.89 -1.32 14.71
CA ASP A 90 3.50 -2.49 15.48
C ASP A 90 4.69 -3.29 16.05
N HIS A 91 5.89 -3.17 15.47
CA HIS A 91 7.10 -3.77 16.00
C HIS A 91 7.47 -3.15 17.36
N PHE A 92 7.34 -1.84 17.51
CA PHE A 92 7.57 -1.16 18.78
C PHE A 92 6.50 -1.53 19.82
N ILE A 93 5.25 -1.66 19.38
CA ILE A 93 4.13 -2.08 20.24
C ILE A 93 4.34 -3.52 20.72
N ALA A 94 4.68 -4.44 19.82
CA ALA A 94 4.95 -5.84 20.13
C ALA A 94 6.19 -6.00 21.02
N ALA A 95 7.22 -5.16 20.82
CA ALA A 95 8.41 -5.14 21.68
C ALA A 95 8.14 -4.51 23.05
N ARG A 96 7.01 -3.80 23.21
CA ARG A 96 6.69 -2.99 24.40
C ARG A 96 7.82 -1.99 24.72
N SER A 97 8.46 -1.47 23.67
CA SER A 97 9.68 -0.65 23.77
C SER A 97 9.77 0.30 22.58
N PHE A 98 10.23 1.53 22.82
CA PHE A 98 10.59 2.48 21.75
C PHE A 98 12.05 2.30 21.31
N ASN A 99 12.78 1.34 21.87
CA ASN A 99 14.14 1.02 21.45
C ASN A 99 14.10 0.24 20.13
N LEU A 100 14.77 0.77 19.12
CA LEU A 100 14.83 0.14 17.80
C LEU A 100 15.41 -1.29 17.85
N LYS A 101 16.38 -1.56 18.71
CA LYS A 101 16.97 -2.91 18.84
C LYS A 101 15.94 -3.93 19.30
N ASP A 102 15.02 -3.53 20.17
CA ASP A 102 13.98 -4.42 20.67
C ASP A 102 12.94 -4.68 19.56
N ALA A 103 12.54 -3.60 18.85
CA ALA A 103 11.60 -3.67 17.74
C ALA A 103 12.07 -4.59 16.58
N VAL A 104 13.35 -4.57 16.23
CA VAL A 104 13.90 -5.38 15.13
C VAL A 104 14.28 -6.82 15.53
N ARG A 105 14.29 -7.16 16.83
CA ARG A 105 14.71 -8.47 17.37
C ARG A 105 13.55 -9.32 17.90
N LEU A 106 12.33 -9.01 17.48
CA LEU A 106 11.15 -9.76 17.89
C LEU A 106 11.22 -11.23 17.46
N ASN A 107 10.83 -12.11 18.38
CA ASN A 107 10.75 -13.56 18.13
C ASN A 107 9.46 -13.97 17.40
N ALA A 108 8.43 -13.13 17.43
CA ALA A 108 7.12 -13.37 16.81
C ALA A 108 6.76 -12.19 15.90
N ARG A 109 5.97 -12.47 14.84
CA ARG A 109 5.49 -11.42 13.93
C ARG A 109 4.47 -10.52 14.64
N PRO A 110 4.63 -9.20 14.57
CA PRO A 110 3.63 -8.26 15.04
C PRO A 110 2.27 -8.41 14.33
N PRO A 111 1.15 -8.09 14.99
CA PRO A 111 -0.19 -8.42 14.49
C PRO A 111 -0.63 -7.67 13.22
N LEU A 112 -0.11 -6.46 12.92
CA LEU A 112 -0.48 -5.76 11.67
C LEU A 112 0.16 -6.39 10.43
N HIS A 113 1.06 -7.35 10.62
CA HIS A 113 1.65 -8.16 9.54
C HIS A 113 0.83 -9.42 9.22
N CYS A 114 -0.28 -9.65 9.92
CA CYS A 114 -1.23 -10.69 9.56
C CYS A 114 -2.09 -10.24 8.37
N THR A 115 -1.69 -10.66 7.17
CA THR A 115 -2.29 -10.22 5.90
C THR A 115 -3.79 -10.52 5.84
N SER A 116 -4.21 -11.72 6.23
CA SER A 116 -5.63 -12.10 6.19
C SER A 116 -6.50 -11.23 7.09
N VAL A 117 -6.05 -10.92 8.31
CA VAL A 117 -6.80 -10.12 9.28
C VAL A 117 -6.93 -8.67 8.81
N ILE A 118 -5.82 -8.03 8.42
CA ILE A 118 -5.85 -6.62 8.01
C ILE A 118 -6.63 -6.45 6.70
N LEU A 119 -6.46 -7.35 5.73
CA LEU A 119 -7.25 -7.28 4.50
C LEU A 119 -8.74 -7.54 4.73
N ALA A 120 -9.11 -8.42 5.68
CA ALA A 120 -10.51 -8.62 6.06
C ALA A 120 -11.12 -7.36 6.67
N LEU A 121 -10.39 -6.64 7.53
CA LEU A 121 -10.85 -5.37 8.11
C LEU A 121 -11.02 -4.27 7.03
N ILE A 122 -10.08 -4.17 6.10
CA ILE A 122 -10.16 -3.22 4.98
C ILE A 122 -11.34 -3.58 4.07
N LEU A 123 -11.56 -4.85 3.78
CA LEU A 123 -12.69 -5.32 2.98
C LEU A 123 -14.03 -5.02 3.68
N LEU A 124 -14.12 -5.24 4.98
CA LEU A 124 -15.30 -4.88 5.76
C LEU A 124 -15.57 -3.37 5.70
N MET A 125 -14.54 -2.55 5.90
CA MET A 125 -14.65 -1.09 5.79
C MET A 125 -15.12 -0.67 4.39
N PHE A 126 -14.58 -1.31 3.35
CA PHE A 126 -14.97 -1.07 1.96
C PHE A 126 -16.44 -1.43 1.71
N ILE A 127 -16.89 -2.61 2.13
CA ILE A 127 -18.28 -3.07 1.97
C ILE A 127 -19.25 -2.12 2.67
N VAL A 128 -18.95 -1.74 3.91
CA VAL A 128 -19.74 -0.76 4.66
C VAL A 128 -19.79 0.58 3.91
N ALA A 129 -18.66 1.05 3.40
CA ALA A 129 -18.58 2.30 2.65
C ALA A 129 -19.40 2.26 1.35
N VAL A 130 -19.41 1.13 0.64
CA VAL A 130 -20.25 0.93 -0.55
C VAL A 130 -21.73 0.94 -0.19
N PHE A 131 -22.12 0.25 0.89
CA PHE A 131 -23.51 0.21 1.35
C PHE A 131 -24.06 1.60 1.68
N PHE A 132 -23.24 2.45 2.30
CA PHE A 132 -23.58 3.84 2.63
C PHE A 132 -23.18 4.86 1.55
N VAL A 133 -22.67 4.41 0.39
CA VAL A 133 -22.30 5.26 -0.75
C VAL A 133 -21.31 6.37 -0.35
N ASN A 134 -20.42 6.05 0.58
CA ASN A 134 -19.46 7.00 1.14
C ASN A 134 -18.14 6.95 0.37
N LEU A 135 -18.04 7.76 -0.68
CA LEU A 135 -16.87 7.80 -1.56
C LEU A 135 -15.56 8.12 -0.83
N LYS A 136 -15.60 8.89 0.26
CA LYS A 136 -14.41 9.19 1.07
C LYS A 136 -13.89 7.92 1.75
N VAL A 137 -14.77 7.14 2.36
CA VAL A 137 -14.38 5.89 3.03
C VAL A 137 -14.00 4.80 2.00
N ILE A 138 -14.64 4.77 0.83
CA ILE A 138 -14.20 3.93 -0.30
C ILE A 138 -12.76 4.30 -0.70
N THR A 139 -12.47 5.60 -0.84
CA THR A 139 -11.13 6.08 -1.18
C THR A 139 -10.11 5.68 -0.11
N ILE A 140 -10.42 5.89 1.18
CA ILE A 140 -9.54 5.51 2.29
C ILE A 140 -9.32 3.98 2.32
N SER A 141 -10.35 3.18 2.04
CA SER A 141 -10.24 1.72 1.94
C SER A 141 -9.27 1.31 0.84
N CYS A 142 -9.36 1.94 -0.33
CA CYS A 142 -8.42 1.72 -1.43
C CYS A 142 -6.99 2.15 -1.08
N LEU A 143 -6.81 3.28 -0.37
CA LEU A 143 -5.50 3.74 0.10
C LEU A 143 -4.88 2.74 1.07
N LEU A 144 -5.63 2.29 2.08
CA LEU A 144 -5.19 1.27 3.03
C LEU A 144 -4.88 -0.05 2.33
N PHE A 145 -5.70 -0.46 1.36
CA PHE A 145 -5.45 -1.67 0.58
C PHE A 145 -4.09 -1.58 -0.12
N VAL A 146 -3.82 -0.50 -0.87
CA VAL A 146 -2.53 -0.30 -1.54
C VAL A 146 -1.38 -0.30 -0.55
N ALA A 147 -1.49 0.47 0.54
CA ALA A 147 -0.45 0.54 1.56
C ALA A 147 -0.13 -0.83 2.17
N VAL A 148 -1.15 -1.55 2.63
CA VAL A 148 -0.98 -2.86 3.28
C VAL A 148 -0.49 -3.91 2.29
N ILE A 149 -1.11 -4.03 1.12
CA ILE A 149 -0.76 -5.12 0.20
C ILE A 149 0.67 -4.95 -0.33
N THR A 150 1.08 -3.72 -0.68
CA THR A 150 2.45 -3.47 -1.15
C THR A 150 3.48 -3.68 -0.04
N HIS A 151 3.15 -3.27 1.19
CA HIS A 151 3.98 -3.52 2.36
C HIS A 151 4.17 -5.03 2.60
N HIS A 152 3.07 -5.77 2.75
CA HIS A 152 3.08 -7.21 3.04
C HIS A 152 3.72 -8.02 1.91
N LEU A 153 3.50 -7.65 0.65
CA LEU A 153 4.12 -8.34 -0.49
C LEU A 153 5.65 -8.15 -0.52
N ARG A 154 6.15 -6.96 -0.18
CA ARG A 154 7.60 -6.72 -0.07
C ARG A 154 8.20 -7.56 1.05
N ASP A 155 7.57 -7.58 2.21
CA ASP A 155 8.03 -8.37 3.35
C ASP A 155 7.96 -9.88 3.11
N ALA A 156 6.96 -10.32 2.34
CA ALA A 156 6.81 -11.71 1.95
C ALA A 156 7.99 -12.23 1.11
N LEU A 157 8.79 -11.37 0.48
CA LEU A 157 10.01 -11.81 -0.22
C LEU A 157 11.04 -12.45 0.73
N ARG A 158 11.06 -12.04 2.00
CA ARG A 158 12.00 -12.54 3.01
C ARG A 158 11.39 -13.61 3.90
N ARG A 159 10.09 -13.50 4.19
CA ARG A 159 9.43 -14.30 5.23
C ARG A 159 8.16 -15.01 4.75
N GLY A 160 7.70 -14.80 3.52
CA GLY A 160 6.38 -15.23 3.05
C GLY A 160 5.23 -14.43 3.69
N LEU A 161 4.05 -14.48 3.07
CA LEU A 161 2.83 -13.87 3.61
C LEU A 161 2.30 -14.66 4.81
N TRP A 162 1.81 -13.93 5.80
CA TRP A 162 1.12 -14.50 6.94
C TRP A 162 -0.39 -14.47 6.71
N ILE A 163 -0.99 -15.62 6.45
CA ILE A 163 -2.42 -15.80 6.13
C ILE A 163 -3.07 -16.69 7.20
N TYR A 164 -3.13 -16.20 8.44
CA TYR A 164 -3.84 -16.91 9.51
C TYR A 164 -5.35 -17.04 9.22
N PRO A 165 -6.01 -18.17 9.53
CA PRO A 165 -5.48 -19.40 10.15
C PRO A 165 -4.97 -20.45 9.15
N PHE A 166 -4.74 -20.10 7.89
CA PHE A 166 -4.42 -21.05 6.82
C PHE A 166 -2.92 -21.38 6.72
N THR A 167 -2.06 -20.36 6.75
CA THR A 167 -0.60 -20.54 6.68
C THR A 167 0.14 -19.34 7.28
N ASP A 168 1.26 -19.60 7.95
CA ASP A 168 2.11 -18.55 8.51
C ASP A 168 3.17 -18.04 7.53
N GLU A 169 3.44 -18.79 6.45
CA GLU A 169 4.53 -18.52 5.50
C GLU A 169 4.16 -18.97 4.07
N LEU A 170 3.33 -18.18 3.36
CA LEU A 170 3.14 -18.39 1.92
C LEU A 170 4.26 -17.71 1.13
N PRO A 171 5.21 -18.44 0.53
CA PRO A 171 6.33 -17.84 -0.19
C PRO A 171 5.86 -17.12 -1.46
N ILE A 172 6.51 -16.00 -1.77
CA ILE A 172 6.26 -15.24 -3.00
C ILE A 172 7.57 -15.13 -3.78
N THR A 173 7.51 -15.42 -5.08
CA THR A 173 8.65 -15.22 -5.98
C THR A 173 8.81 -13.74 -6.32
N TYR A 174 10.04 -13.31 -6.54
CA TYR A 174 10.32 -11.91 -6.92
C TYR A 174 9.57 -11.49 -8.20
N SER A 175 9.44 -12.40 -9.18
CA SER A 175 8.64 -12.15 -10.39
C SER A 175 7.16 -11.94 -10.09
N LEU A 176 6.56 -12.78 -9.24
CA LEU A 176 5.17 -12.62 -8.84
C LEU A 176 4.97 -11.29 -8.10
N TYR A 177 5.88 -10.94 -7.20
CA TYR A 177 5.88 -9.64 -6.52
C TYR A 177 5.86 -8.46 -7.49
N LEU A 178 6.77 -8.44 -8.47
CA LEU A 178 6.83 -7.37 -9.47
C LEU A 178 5.57 -7.31 -10.34
N CYS A 179 5.05 -8.47 -10.75
CA CYS A 179 3.77 -8.53 -11.48
C CYS A 179 2.63 -7.95 -10.64
N LEU A 180 2.56 -8.28 -9.35
CA LEU A 180 1.53 -7.74 -8.46
C LEU A 180 1.68 -6.23 -8.27
N LEU A 181 2.89 -5.70 -8.10
CA LEU A 181 3.12 -4.25 -8.04
C LEU A 181 2.64 -3.53 -9.32
N PHE A 182 2.77 -4.16 -10.49
CA PHE A 182 2.23 -3.61 -11.73
C PHE A 182 0.70 -3.68 -11.79
N VAL A 183 0.09 -4.74 -11.27
CA VAL A 183 -1.36 -5.01 -11.39
C VAL A 183 -2.19 -4.30 -10.32
N ILE A 184 -1.68 -4.15 -9.10
CA ILE A 184 -2.41 -3.55 -7.97
C ILE A 184 -2.98 -2.16 -8.32
N PRO A 185 -2.22 -1.21 -8.90
CA PRO A 185 -2.77 0.10 -9.24
C PRO A 185 -3.87 0.04 -10.31
N LEU A 186 -3.78 -0.88 -11.28
CA LEU A 186 -4.83 -1.10 -12.28
C LEU A 186 -6.11 -1.63 -11.64
N PHE A 187 -5.99 -2.60 -10.74
CA PHE A 187 -7.11 -3.16 -10.01
C PHE A 187 -7.80 -2.08 -9.17
N VAL A 188 -7.03 -1.35 -8.36
CA VAL A 188 -7.56 -0.30 -7.47
C VAL A 188 -8.17 0.85 -8.26
N PHE A 189 -7.56 1.25 -9.38
CA PHE A 189 -8.15 2.22 -10.31
C PHE A 189 -9.53 1.75 -10.79
N THR A 190 -9.63 0.52 -11.27
CA THR A 190 -10.88 -0.02 -11.82
C THR A 190 -11.99 -0.05 -10.78
N VAL A 191 -11.68 -0.55 -9.57
CA VAL A 191 -12.62 -0.59 -8.45
C VAL A 191 -13.04 0.82 -8.03
N HIS A 192 -12.09 1.73 -7.82
CA HIS A 192 -12.38 3.08 -7.36
C HIS A 192 -13.19 3.89 -8.38
N GLU A 193 -12.86 3.78 -9.66
CA GLU A 193 -13.56 4.45 -10.76
C GLU A 193 -15.01 3.97 -10.88
N TYR A 194 -15.24 2.65 -10.76
CA TYR A 194 -16.58 2.07 -10.80
C TYR A 194 -17.47 2.66 -9.70
N PHE A 195 -17.02 2.60 -8.44
CA PHE A 195 -17.82 3.11 -7.32
C PHE A 195 -17.93 4.64 -7.29
N SER A 196 -16.95 5.37 -7.82
CA SER A 196 -17.04 6.82 -7.97
C SER A 196 -18.19 7.21 -8.90
N LYS A 197 -18.32 6.53 -10.04
CA LYS A 197 -19.43 6.75 -11.00
C LYS A 197 -20.78 6.38 -10.40
N THR A 198 -20.88 5.20 -9.79
CA THR A 198 -22.12 4.76 -9.15
C THR A 198 -22.56 5.70 -8.04
N SER A 199 -21.63 6.19 -7.21
CA SER A 199 -21.94 7.14 -6.15
C SER A 199 -22.45 8.47 -6.71
N TYR A 200 -21.83 8.97 -7.77
CA TYR A 200 -22.27 10.21 -8.44
C TYR A 200 -23.67 10.08 -9.06
N GLU A 201 -23.94 8.97 -9.75
CA GLU A 201 -25.26 8.71 -10.35
C GLU A 201 -26.36 8.61 -9.30
N LEU A 202 -26.10 7.99 -8.15
CA LEU A 202 -27.09 7.84 -7.10
C LEU A 202 -27.39 9.17 -6.41
N THR A 203 -26.37 9.97 -6.09
CA THR A 203 -26.56 11.31 -5.50
C THR A 203 -27.42 12.19 -6.42
N ASN A 204 -27.10 12.23 -7.72
CA ASN A 204 -27.90 13.01 -8.68
C ASN A 204 -29.35 12.53 -8.78
N ARG A 205 -29.60 11.20 -8.67
CA ARG A 205 -30.97 10.68 -8.67
C ARG A 205 -31.74 11.14 -7.44
N ILE A 206 -31.14 11.05 -6.26
CA ILE A 206 -31.78 11.49 -5.01
C ILE A 206 -32.13 12.97 -5.06
N ASP A 207 -31.21 13.81 -5.56
CA ASP A 207 -31.44 15.25 -5.67
C ASP A 207 -32.62 15.58 -6.59
N ASN A 208 -32.83 14.79 -7.66
CA ASN A 208 -33.97 14.96 -8.57
C ASN A 208 -35.34 14.57 -7.97
N TYR A 209 -35.38 13.83 -6.85
CA TYR A 209 -36.63 13.47 -6.17
C TYR A 209 -36.97 14.38 -4.98
N ILE A 210 -36.06 15.25 -4.58
CA ILE A 210 -36.21 16.15 -3.41
C ILE A 210 -36.59 17.59 -3.84
N VAL A 211 -36.68 17.86 -5.15
CA VAL A 211 -37.23 19.10 -5.74
C VAL A 211 -38.69 18.91 -6.10
#